data_AF-A0A7S1FFD7-F1
#
_entry.id   AF-A0A7S1FFD7-F1
#
_cell.length_a   1.000
_cell.length_b   1.000
_cell.length_c   1.000
_cell.angle_alpha   90.00
_cell.angle_beta   90.00
_cell.angle_gamma   90.00
#
_symmetry.space_group_name_H-M   'P 1'
#
loop_
_entity.id
_entity.type
_entity.pdbx_description
1 polymer ?
#
loop_
_entity_poly.entity_id
_entity_poly.type
_entity_poly.pdbx_seq_one_letter_code
_entity_poly.pdbx_strand_id
1 'polypeptide(L)'
;SGYGTAFLSRMTNIFRSLRVSRALRIFRLLRCANFYHAAFRVSVRVKSEVVREVASIFAKITLIVLVSHYLACGWYVVGELANAHGYLHDSWLHAHELEEKGFGYSYTTALHWALTQFTPSSTDVHAYNTPERIYSVCVLLFGLVAFSSFVSSITASMTTLRKLQSGSGRAEAILRNYFIENNISAELGQIIWKFLWSTHFSHQKTVLERDVADIVALLPRSLRAKLREELFLPVLVTLPFFRVFSSLSSQGAQAVCHESLREICMVTCEEQFGPGSRAESMYIVTAG
;
A
#
# COMPACT_ATOMS: atom_id res chain seq x y z
N SER A 1 -42.81 18.23 -40.73
CA SER A 1 -42.22 16.95 -40.26
C SER A 1 -41.18 17.12 -39.13
N GLY A 2 -41.10 18.26 -38.42
CA GLY A 2 -40.07 18.51 -37.40
C GLY A 2 -40.33 17.96 -35.99
N TYR A 3 -41.57 17.62 -35.64
CA TYR A 3 -41.91 17.13 -34.30
C TYR A 3 -41.48 15.67 -34.06
N GLY A 4 -41.48 14.84 -35.12
CA GLY A 4 -41.05 13.44 -35.03
C GLY A 4 -39.53 13.29 -34.87
N THR A 5 -38.74 14.16 -35.51
CA THR A 5 -37.27 14.13 -35.42
C THR A 5 -36.78 14.60 -34.06
N ALA A 6 -37.41 15.61 -33.46
CA ALA A 6 -37.08 16.09 -32.11
C ALA A 6 -37.45 15.09 -30.99
N PHE A 7 -38.52 14.31 -31.18
CA PHE A 7 -38.90 13.24 -30.25
C PHE A 7 -37.92 12.05 -30.35
N LEU A 8 -37.55 11.65 -31.57
CA LEU A 8 -36.58 10.58 -31.79
C LEU A 8 -35.19 10.93 -31.26
N SER A 9 -34.73 12.18 -31.43
CA SER A 9 -33.44 12.64 -30.91
C SER A 9 -33.41 12.67 -29.36
N ARG A 10 -34.51 13.11 -28.73
CA ARG A 10 -34.68 13.03 -27.27
C ARG A 10 -34.63 11.59 -26.77
N MET A 11 -35.28 10.66 -27.47
CA MET A 11 -35.24 9.25 -27.11
C MET A 11 -33.83 8.66 -27.24
N THR A 12 -33.10 8.92 -28.32
CA THR A 12 -31.73 8.40 -28.51
C THR A 12 -30.77 8.91 -27.45
N ASN A 13 -30.90 10.16 -27.02
CA ASN A 13 -30.05 10.77 -25.99
C ASN A 13 -30.34 10.17 -24.60
N ILE A 14 -31.62 9.92 -24.28
CA ILE A 14 -32.02 9.21 -23.06
C ILE A 14 -31.46 7.78 -23.05
N PHE A 15 -31.51 7.07 -24.19
CA PHE A 15 -30.93 5.73 -24.30
C PHE A 15 -29.40 5.71 -24.17
N ARG A 16 -28.68 6.72 -24.67
CA ARG A 16 -27.23 6.89 -24.48
C ARG A 16 -26.86 7.14 -23.01
N SER A 17 -27.55 8.09 -22.37
CA SER A 17 -27.39 8.41 -20.94
C SER A 17 -27.68 7.19 -20.05
N LEU A 18 -28.70 6.39 -20.38
CA LEU A 18 -29.00 5.13 -19.69
C LEU A 18 -27.89 4.08 -19.85
N ARG A 19 -27.23 3.96 -21.00
CA ARG A 19 -26.07 3.07 -21.19
C ARG A 19 -24.87 3.49 -20.35
N VAL A 20 -24.58 4.80 -20.30
CA VAL A 20 -23.51 5.36 -19.46
C VAL A 20 -23.83 5.13 -17.98
N SER A 21 -25.09 5.28 -17.56
CA SER A 21 -25.52 4.98 -16.18
C SER A 21 -25.33 3.50 -15.81
N ARG A 22 -25.53 2.57 -16.75
CA ARG A 22 -25.31 1.13 -16.55
C ARG A 22 -23.83 0.78 -16.51
N ALA A 23 -23.02 1.36 -17.40
CA ALA A 23 -21.56 1.22 -17.37
C ALA A 23 -20.97 1.74 -16.05
N LEU A 24 -21.51 2.86 -15.55
CA LEU A 24 -21.14 3.43 -14.25
C LEU A 24 -21.61 2.57 -13.07
N ARG A 25 -22.84 2.03 -13.07
CA ARG A 25 -23.39 1.20 -11.97
C ARG A 25 -22.60 -0.10 -11.74
N ILE A 26 -22.10 -0.73 -12.80
CA ILE A 26 -21.42 -2.04 -12.72
C ILE A 26 -19.97 -1.93 -12.19
N PHE A 27 -19.37 -0.72 -12.23
CA PHE A 27 -17.99 -0.49 -11.79
C PHE A 27 -17.87 0.06 -10.34
N ARG A 28 -18.96 0.52 -9.72
CA ARG A 28 -18.97 1.82 -9.00
C ARG A 28 -18.35 1.98 -7.60
N LEU A 29 -18.34 1.03 -6.69
CA LEU A 29 -17.84 1.28 -5.30
C LEU A 29 -17.20 0.04 -4.66
N LEU A 30 -17.77 -1.13 -4.94
CA LEU A 30 -17.22 -2.41 -4.52
C LEU A 30 -15.80 -2.61 -5.02
N ARG A 31 -15.44 -2.14 -6.22
CA ARG A 31 -14.05 -2.26 -6.70
C ARG A 31 -13.09 -1.35 -5.97
N CYS A 32 -13.45 -0.13 -5.58
CA CYS A 32 -12.55 0.73 -4.78
C CYS A 32 -12.34 0.16 -3.37
N ALA A 33 -13.41 -0.32 -2.73
CA ALA A 33 -13.32 -1.01 -1.45
C ALA A 33 -12.54 -2.33 -1.56
N ASN A 34 -12.83 -3.15 -2.56
CA ASN A 34 -12.11 -4.40 -2.83
C ASN A 34 -10.65 -4.15 -3.24
N PHE A 35 -10.36 -3.05 -3.94
CA PHE A 35 -9.02 -2.63 -4.32
C PHE A 35 -8.25 -2.19 -3.09
N TYR A 36 -8.85 -1.39 -2.21
CA TYR A 36 -8.26 -1.02 -0.93
C TYR A 36 -7.96 -2.27 -0.08
N HIS A 37 -8.92 -3.19 0.05
CA HIS A 37 -8.72 -4.46 0.73
C HIS A 37 -7.66 -5.35 0.05
N ALA A 38 -7.58 -5.36 -1.28
CA ALA A 38 -6.55 -6.09 -2.01
C ALA A 38 -5.17 -5.48 -1.77
N ALA A 39 -5.04 -4.16 -1.87
CA ALA A 39 -3.82 -3.43 -1.57
C ALA A 39 -3.36 -3.66 -0.13
N PHE A 40 -4.29 -3.69 0.84
CA PHE A 40 -4.01 -4.03 2.23
C PHE A 40 -3.54 -5.48 2.41
N ARG A 41 -4.16 -6.45 1.73
CA ARG A 41 -3.70 -7.85 1.78
C ARG A 41 -2.31 -8.03 1.19
N VAL A 42 -1.98 -7.29 0.13
CA VAL A 42 -0.64 -7.29 -0.46
C VAL A 42 0.35 -6.63 0.50
N SER A 43 0.03 -5.50 1.11
CA SER A 43 0.94 -4.78 2.00
C SER A 43 1.35 -5.61 3.23
N VAL A 44 0.45 -6.45 3.76
CA VAL A 44 0.72 -7.35 4.90
C VAL A 44 1.64 -8.52 4.51
N ARG A 45 1.66 -8.93 3.24
CA ARG A 45 2.49 -10.06 2.76
C ARG A 45 3.90 -9.64 2.33
N VAL A 46 4.13 -8.34 2.13
CA VAL A 46 5.41 -7.82 1.65
C VAL A 46 6.36 -7.62 2.84
N LYS A 47 7.44 -8.42 2.88
CA LYS A 47 8.49 -8.32 3.90
C LYS A 47 9.34 -7.06 3.76
N SER A 48 9.57 -6.58 2.53
CA SER A 48 10.39 -5.39 2.28
C SER A 48 9.60 -4.10 2.50
N GLU A 49 10.05 -3.30 3.45
CA GLU A 49 9.44 -1.99 3.73
C GLU A 49 9.47 -1.07 2.51
N VAL A 50 10.55 -1.12 1.71
CA VAL A 50 10.69 -0.35 0.47
C VAL A 50 9.61 -0.74 -0.54
N VAL A 51 9.41 -2.04 -0.76
CA VAL A 51 8.39 -2.55 -1.70
C VAL A 51 6.99 -2.17 -1.22
N ARG A 52 6.75 -2.16 0.09
CA ARG A 52 5.46 -1.76 0.67
C ARG A 52 5.16 -0.27 0.42
N GLU A 53 6.14 0.61 0.60
CA GLU A 53 5.98 2.05 0.32
C GLU A 53 5.73 2.28 -1.18
N VAL A 54 6.50 1.63 -2.06
CA VAL A 54 6.32 1.73 -3.52
C VAL A 54 4.92 1.23 -3.93
N ALA A 55 4.49 0.07 -3.44
CA ALA A 55 3.16 -0.48 -3.71
C ALA A 55 2.04 0.44 -3.23
N SER A 56 2.22 1.08 -2.07
CA SER A 56 1.30 2.08 -1.52
C SER A 56 1.16 3.31 -2.42
N ILE A 57 2.24 3.76 -3.06
CA ILE A 57 2.20 4.87 -4.04
C ILE A 57 1.45 4.44 -5.30
N PHE A 58 1.78 3.28 -5.88
CA PHE A 58 1.08 2.74 -7.06
C PHE A 58 -0.42 2.57 -6.82
N ALA A 59 -0.81 2.11 -5.63
CA ALA A 59 -2.22 1.99 -5.27
C ALA A 59 -2.94 3.34 -5.28
N LYS A 60 -2.32 4.41 -4.77
CA LYS A 60 -2.89 5.76 -4.79
C LYS A 60 -2.98 6.34 -6.22
N ILE A 61 -1.96 6.12 -7.06
CA ILE A 61 -2.00 6.51 -8.48
C ILE A 61 -3.19 5.83 -9.18
N THR A 62 -3.36 4.53 -8.95
CA THR A 62 -4.48 3.76 -9.51
C THR A 62 -5.82 4.32 -9.05
N LEU A 63 -5.94 4.68 -7.76
CA LEU A 63 -7.13 5.30 -7.22
C LEU A 63 -7.44 6.65 -7.89
N ILE A 64 -6.43 7.50 -8.11
CA ILE A 64 -6.60 8.78 -8.82
C ILE A 64 -7.16 8.53 -10.23
N VAL A 65 -6.56 7.62 -11.00
CA VAL A 65 -7.03 7.28 -12.36
C VAL A 65 -8.49 6.80 -12.36
N LEU A 66 -8.85 5.94 -11.40
CA LEU A 66 -10.23 5.46 -11.24
C LEU A 66 -11.20 6.60 -10.92
N VAL A 67 -10.81 7.51 -10.03
CA VAL A 67 -11.64 8.66 -9.67
C VAL A 67 -11.77 9.61 -10.86
N SER A 68 -10.68 9.90 -11.58
CA SER A 68 -10.70 10.72 -12.81
C SER A 68 -11.64 10.13 -13.88
N HIS A 69 -11.72 8.81 -14.02
CA HIS A 69 -12.71 8.17 -14.89
C HIS A 69 -14.15 8.49 -14.47
N TYR A 70 -14.48 8.40 -13.18
CA TYR A 70 -15.83 8.76 -12.71
C TYR A 70 -16.16 10.24 -12.91
N LEU A 71 -15.20 11.11 -12.66
CA LEU A 71 -15.35 12.54 -12.85
C LEU A 71 -15.51 12.90 -14.33
N ALA A 72 -14.79 12.22 -15.22
CA ALA A 72 -14.92 12.34 -16.67
C ALA A 72 -16.28 11.87 -17.17
N CYS A 73 -16.75 10.71 -16.71
CA CYS A 73 -18.07 10.22 -17.05
C CYS A 73 -19.18 11.13 -16.51
N GLY A 74 -19.02 11.68 -15.30
CA GLY A 74 -19.94 12.69 -14.78
C GLY A 74 -19.95 13.95 -15.64
N TRP A 75 -18.79 14.42 -16.08
CA TRP A 75 -18.65 15.57 -16.98
C TRP A 75 -19.36 15.37 -18.33
N TYR A 76 -19.20 14.18 -18.91
CA TYR A 76 -19.91 13.77 -20.13
C TYR A 76 -21.43 13.76 -19.95
N VAL A 77 -21.93 13.20 -18.84
CA VAL A 77 -23.37 13.16 -18.55
C VAL A 77 -23.92 14.57 -18.32
N VAL A 78 -23.20 15.45 -17.63
CA VAL A 78 -23.64 16.84 -17.42
C VAL A 78 -23.79 17.56 -18.76
N GLY A 79 -22.86 17.38 -19.68
CA GLY A 79 -22.97 17.96 -21.02
C GLY A 79 -24.10 17.37 -21.87
N GLU A 80 -24.32 16.04 -21.84
CA GLU A 80 -25.47 15.44 -22.52
C GLU A 80 -26.82 15.93 -21.96
N LEU A 81 -26.93 16.10 -20.64
CA LEU A 81 -28.13 16.63 -19.99
C LEU A 81 -28.39 18.09 -20.38
N ALA A 82 -27.34 18.91 -20.45
CA ALA A 82 -27.44 20.29 -20.94
C ALA A 82 -27.99 20.33 -22.37
N ASN A 83 -27.49 19.48 -23.28
CA ASN A 83 -28.01 19.38 -24.65
C ASN A 83 -29.48 18.93 -24.68
N ALA A 84 -29.87 17.97 -23.85
CA ALA A 84 -31.25 17.47 -23.80
C ALA A 84 -32.28 18.50 -23.30
N HIS A 85 -31.86 19.41 -22.42
CA HIS A 85 -32.71 20.46 -21.83
C HIS A 85 -32.85 21.70 -22.72
N GLY A 86 -32.26 21.71 -23.93
CA GLY A 86 -32.41 22.79 -24.90
C GLY A 86 -31.33 23.86 -24.81
N TYR A 87 -30.26 23.65 -24.04
CA TYR A 87 -29.04 24.49 -24.08
C TYR A 87 -28.15 24.13 -25.27
N LEU A 88 -28.77 23.93 -26.44
CA LEU A 88 -28.14 23.35 -27.63
C LEU A 88 -26.92 24.12 -28.14
N HIS A 89 -26.73 25.39 -27.73
CA HIS A 89 -25.56 26.19 -28.08
C HIS A 89 -24.61 26.50 -26.91
N ASP A 90 -24.91 26.06 -25.69
CA ASP A 90 -24.19 26.47 -24.47
C ASP A 90 -23.59 25.29 -23.68
N SER A 91 -23.32 24.15 -24.31
CA SER A 91 -22.63 23.02 -23.64
C SER A 91 -21.21 22.83 -24.15
N TRP A 92 -20.35 22.27 -23.29
CA TRP A 92 -18.97 21.99 -23.64
C TRP A 92 -18.83 20.97 -24.79
N LEU A 93 -19.80 20.05 -24.95
CA LEU A 93 -19.82 19.09 -26.06
C LEU A 93 -20.10 19.79 -27.39
N HIS A 94 -21.04 20.72 -27.40
CA HIS A 94 -21.42 21.45 -28.61
C HIS A 94 -20.33 22.45 -29.00
N ALA A 95 -19.79 23.21 -28.03
CA ALA A 95 -18.76 24.22 -28.27
C ALA A 95 -17.46 23.67 -28.89
N HIS A 96 -17.17 22.38 -28.69
CA HIS A 96 -15.98 21.71 -29.23
C HIS A 96 -16.29 20.77 -30.43
N GLU A 97 -17.53 20.81 -30.93
CA GLU A 97 -18.01 19.98 -32.05
C GLU A 97 -17.73 18.48 -31.82
N LEU A 98 -17.87 18.02 -30.57
CA LEU A 98 -17.46 16.67 -30.16
C LEU A 98 -18.49 15.60 -30.53
N GLU A 99 -19.75 16.01 -30.78
CA GLU A 99 -20.82 15.11 -31.18
C GLU A 99 -20.52 14.38 -32.50
N GLU A 100 -19.81 15.05 -33.43
CA GLU A 100 -19.44 14.51 -34.73
C GLU A 100 -18.15 13.67 -34.70
N LYS A 101 -17.30 13.87 -33.68
CA LYS A 101 -15.99 13.20 -33.54
C LYS A 101 -16.07 11.82 -32.88
N GLY A 102 -17.27 11.40 -32.46
CA GLY A 102 -17.53 10.08 -31.88
C GLY A 102 -17.24 9.96 -30.38
N PHE A 103 -17.73 8.87 -29.79
CA PHE A 103 -17.70 8.66 -28.33
C PHE A 103 -16.29 8.53 -27.76
N GLY A 104 -15.39 7.84 -28.47
CA GLY A 104 -14.01 7.63 -28.01
C GLY A 104 -13.28 8.94 -27.78
N TYR A 105 -13.32 9.83 -28.78
CA TYR A 105 -12.72 11.16 -28.70
C TYR A 105 -13.35 12.02 -27.60
N SER A 106 -14.69 12.04 -27.53
CA SER A 106 -15.41 12.79 -26.49
C SER A 106 -15.07 12.31 -25.07
N TYR A 107 -14.97 10.99 -24.88
CA TYR A 107 -14.59 10.39 -23.60
C TYR A 107 -13.14 10.71 -23.24
N THR A 108 -12.20 10.58 -24.16
CA THR A 108 -10.78 10.91 -23.89
C THR A 108 -10.60 12.39 -23.59
N THR A 109 -11.37 13.28 -24.23
CA THR A 109 -11.39 14.71 -23.93
C THR A 109 -11.95 14.99 -22.53
N ALA A 110 -13.05 14.35 -22.15
CA ALA A 110 -13.58 14.44 -20.78
C ALA A 110 -12.60 13.88 -19.73
N LEU A 111 -11.89 12.80 -20.05
CA LEU A 111 -10.89 12.20 -19.18
C LEU A 111 -9.68 13.10 -19.02
N HIS A 112 -9.21 13.71 -20.10
CA HIS A 112 -8.14 14.70 -20.07
C HIS A 112 -8.53 15.89 -19.18
N TRP A 113 -9.72 16.46 -19.39
CA TRP A 113 -10.26 17.53 -18.54
C TRP A 113 -10.33 17.13 -17.07
N ALA A 114 -10.79 15.91 -16.76
CA ALA A 114 -10.87 15.44 -15.38
C ALA A 114 -9.48 15.25 -14.74
N LEU A 115 -8.48 14.79 -15.50
CA LEU A 115 -7.10 14.66 -15.03
C LEU A 115 -6.47 16.02 -14.74
N THR A 116 -6.73 17.04 -15.55
CA THR A 116 -6.19 18.39 -15.32
C THR A 116 -6.73 19.05 -14.04
N GLN A 117 -7.82 18.54 -13.46
CA GLN A 117 -8.32 19.00 -12.15
C GLN A 117 -7.46 18.50 -10.99
N PHE A 118 -6.70 17.41 -11.17
CA PHE A 118 -5.76 16.88 -10.16
C PHE A 118 -4.34 17.37 -10.39
N THR A 119 -3.94 17.56 -11.64
CA THR A 119 -2.63 18.07 -12.02
C THR A 119 -2.81 19.37 -12.77
N PRO A 120 -2.40 20.53 -12.21
CA PRO A 120 -2.54 21.82 -12.88
C PRO A 120 -1.93 21.73 -14.28
N SER A 121 -2.81 21.69 -15.28
CA SER A 121 -2.47 21.53 -16.68
C SER A 121 -3.52 22.28 -17.49
N SER A 122 -3.11 22.86 -18.61
CA SER A 122 -4.00 23.59 -19.49
C SER A 122 -4.93 22.61 -20.22
N THR A 123 -6.22 22.93 -20.22
CA THR A 123 -7.21 22.26 -21.07
C THR A 123 -8.07 23.33 -21.73
N ASP A 124 -8.35 23.14 -23.02
CA ASP A 124 -9.23 24.05 -23.77
C ASP A 124 -10.70 23.87 -23.38
N VAL A 125 -11.04 22.79 -22.66
CA VAL A 125 -12.39 22.47 -22.24
C VAL A 125 -12.77 23.21 -20.95
N HIS A 126 -13.88 23.95 -20.99
CA HIS A 126 -14.41 24.69 -19.86
C HIS A 126 -15.93 24.65 -19.84
N ALA A 127 -16.52 25.07 -18.72
CA ALA A 127 -17.97 25.16 -18.56
C ALA A 127 -18.56 26.35 -19.33
N TYR A 128 -19.66 26.12 -20.04
CA TYR A 128 -20.41 27.12 -20.80
C TYR A 128 -21.76 27.48 -20.17
N ASN A 129 -22.27 26.64 -19.26
CA ASN A 129 -23.53 26.86 -18.54
C ASN A 129 -23.39 26.72 -17.02
N THR A 130 -24.41 27.14 -16.28
CA THR A 130 -24.41 27.13 -14.80
C THR A 130 -24.26 25.71 -14.21
N PRO A 131 -24.98 24.67 -14.67
CA PRO A 131 -24.78 23.30 -14.19
C PRO A 131 -23.36 22.78 -14.39
N GLU A 132 -22.77 22.99 -15.56
CA GLU A 132 -21.38 22.67 -15.85
C GLU A 132 -20.43 23.42 -14.92
N ARG A 133 -20.66 24.72 -14.69
CA ARG A 133 -19.84 25.55 -13.81
C ARG A 133 -19.86 25.02 -12.38
N ILE A 134 -21.04 24.71 -11.85
CA ILE A 134 -21.21 24.13 -10.51
C ILE A 134 -20.44 22.82 -10.41
N TYR A 135 -20.59 21.93 -11.41
CA TYR A 135 -19.85 20.68 -11.45
C TYR A 135 -18.33 20.92 -11.46
N SER A 136 -17.81 21.79 -12.33
CA SER A 136 -16.39 22.13 -12.39
C SER A 136 -15.87 22.66 -11.04
N VAL A 137 -16.61 23.54 -10.36
CA VAL A 137 -16.22 24.06 -9.03
C VAL A 137 -16.15 22.94 -7.99
N CYS A 138 -17.13 22.05 -7.95
CA CYS A 138 -17.11 20.90 -7.03
C CYS A 138 -15.91 19.98 -7.31
N VAL A 139 -15.62 19.69 -8.59
CA VAL A 139 -14.49 18.86 -8.98
C VAL A 139 -13.15 19.52 -8.66
N LEU A 140 -13.03 20.84 -8.87
CA LEU A 140 -11.83 21.61 -8.50
C LEU A 140 -11.55 21.55 -7.00
N LEU A 141 -12.55 21.79 -6.15
CA LEU A 141 -12.40 21.69 -4.69
C LEU A 141 -11.99 20.28 -4.25
N PHE A 142 -12.62 19.26 -4.84
CA PHE A 142 -12.25 17.86 -4.59
C PHE A 142 -10.82 17.56 -5.05
N GLY A 143 -10.45 18.01 -6.26
CA GLY A 143 -9.13 17.84 -6.87
C GLY A 143 -8.03 18.46 -6.03
N LEU A 144 -8.26 19.67 -5.48
CA LEU A 144 -7.34 20.35 -4.56
C LEU A 144 -7.04 19.48 -3.33
N VAL A 145 -8.08 18.99 -2.64
CA VAL A 145 -7.91 18.16 -1.44
C VAL A 145 -7.23 16.84 -1.77
N ALA A 146 -7.65 16.17 -2.86
CA ALA A 146 -7.10 14.89 -3.28
C ALA A 146 -5.63 15.01 -3.69
N PHE A 147 -5.27 16.04 -4.46
CA PHE A 147 -3.89 16.29 -4.89
C PHE A 147 -2.98 16.62 -3.70
N SER A 148 -3.41 17.52 -2.80
CA SER A 148 -2.64 17.83 -1.59
C SER A 148 -2.39 16.57 -0.74
N SER A 149 -3.42 15.75 -0.53
CA SER A 149 -3.29 14.48 0.19
C SER A 149 -2.31 13.52 -0.50
N PHE A 150 -2.39 13.41 -1.82
CA PHE A 150 -1.50 12.57 -2.61
C PHE A 150 -0.03 13.01 -2.48
N VAL A 151 0.26 14.30 -2.65
CA VAL A 151 1.60 14.87 -2.50
C VAL A 151 2.12 14.65 -1.08
N SER A 152 1.33 14.94 -0.04
CA SER A 152 1.71 14.68 1.34
C SER A 152 2.05 13.20 1.59
N SER A 153 1.30 12.29 0.98
CA SER A 153 1.56 10.85 1.12
C SER A 153 2.87 10.42 0.45
N ILE A 154 3.22 11.01 -0.70
CA ILE A 154 4.52 10.77 -1.35
C ILE A 154 5.64 11.29 -0.47
N THR A 155 5.53 12.51 0.05
CA THR A 155 6.52 13.11 0.95
C THR A 155 6.73 12.26 2.20
N ALA A 156 5.64 11.76 2.80
CA ALA A 156 5.71 10.85 3.94
C ALA A 156 6.42 9.53 3.57
N SER A 157 6.07 8.93 2.44
CA SER A 157 6.71 7.69 1.94
C SER A 157 8.20 7.91 1.69
N MET A 158 8.59 9.02 1.06
CA MET A 158 9.99 9.41 0.86
C MET A 158 10.73 9.61 2.18
N THR A 159 10.07 10.19 3.18
CA THR A 159 10.65 10.37 4.53
C THR A 159 10.89 9.02 5.20
N THR A 160 9.93 8.08 5.10
CA THR A 160 10.08 6.71 5.58
C THR A 160 11.24 5.99 4.88
N LEU A 161 11.31 6.07 3.55
CA LEU A 161 12.40 5.48 2.77
C LEU A 161 13.77 6.03 3.18
N ARG A 162 13.89 7.36 3.35
CA ARG A 162 15.12 7.99 3.86
C ARG A 162 15.45 7.51 5.27
N LYS A 163 14.46 7.32 6.14
CA LYS A 163 14.66 6.77 7.49
C LYS A 163 15.19 5.33 7.44
N LEU A 164 14.63 4.50 6.57
CA LEU A 164 15.08 3.12 6.35
C LEU A 164 16.52 3.06 5.83
N GLN A 165 16.91 3.99 4.97
CA GLN A 165 18.28 4.10 4.46
C GLN A 165 19.25 4.69 5.50
N SER A 166 18.79 5.59 6.37
CA SER A 166 19.65 6.32 7.32
C SER A 166 19.80 5.67 8.70
N GLY A 167 18.95 4.69 9.04
CA GLY A 167 18.96 4.03 10.36
C GLY A 167 20.32 3.45 10.75
N SER A 168 20.99 2.74 9.83
CA SER A 168 22.34 2.21 10.07
C SER A 168 23.42 3.27 9.85
N GLY A 169 23.29 4.09 8.81
CA GLY A 169 24.32 5.06 8.42
C GLY A 169 24.53 6.20 9.43
N ARG A 170 23.51 6.60 10.20
CA ARG A 170 23.64 7.68 11.20
C ARG A 170 24.42 7.24 12.43
N ALA A 171 24.12 6.06 12.97
CA ALA A 171 24.85 5.52 14.11
C ALA A 171 26.29 5.14 13.73
N GLU A 172 26.48 4.63 12.51
CA GLU A 172 27.80 4.42 11.91
C GLU A 172 28.62 5.72 11.84
N ALA A 173 28.01 6.82 11.34
CA ALA A 173 28.69 8.10 11.24
C ALA A 173 29.07 8.70 12.60
N ILE A 174 28.19 8.57 13.61
CA ILE A 174 28.47 9.05 14.98
C ILE A 174 29.64 8.26 15.59
N LEU A 175 29.63 6.93 15.46
CA LEU A 175 30.69 6.08 15.98
C LEU A 175 32.04 6.38 15.31
N ARG A 176 32.05 6.57 13.99
CA ARG A 176 33.26 6.96 13.25
C ARG A 176 33.82 8.30 13.75
N ASN A 177 32.95 9.29 13.95
CA ASN A 177 33.38 10.59 14.47
C ASN A 177 33.95 10.47 15.90
N TYR A 178 33.32 9.66 16.75
CA TYR A 178 33.81 9.40 18.11
C TYR A 178 35.23 8.79 18.12
N PHE A 179 35.51 7.83 17.23
CA PHE A 179 36.85 7.24 17.10
C PHE A 179 37.90 8.26 16.66
N ILE A 180 37.54 9.15 15.73
CA ILE A 180 38.42 10.21 15.23
C ILE A 180 38.70 11.23 16.34
N GLU A 181 37.66 11.72 17.02
CA GLU A 181 37.79 12.75 18.07
C GLU A 181 38.61 12.27 19.27
N ASN A 182 38.49 10.98 19.62
CA ASN A 182 39.21 10.41 20.76
C ASN A 182 40.53 9.72 20.39
N ASN A 183 40.99 9.84 19.12
CA ASN A 183 42.22 9.23 18.62
C ASN A 183 42.35 7.73 18.95
N ILE A 184 41.25 6.98 18.78
CA ILE A 184 41.25 5.53 18.98
C ILE A 184 42.18 4.88 17.95
N SER A 185 43.03 3.95 18.38
CA SER A 185 43.93 3.25 17.47
C SER A 185 43.16 2.50 16.38
N ALA A 186 43.69 2.49 15.16
CA ALA A 186 43.02 1.87 14.01
C ALA A 186 42.73 0.38 14.23
N GLU A 187 43.63 -0.31 14.94
CA GLU A 187 43.52 -1.73 15.27
C GLU A 187 42.35 -2.01 16.23
N LEU A 188 42.22 -1.22 17.31
CA LEU A 188 41.10 -1.33 18.23
C LEU A 188 39.77 -0.90 17.57
N GLY A 189 39.81 0.17 16.78
CA GLY A 189 38.65 0.66 16.02
C GLY A 189 38.10 -0.38 15.05
N GLN A 190 38.97 -1.11 14.33
CA GLN A 190 38.57 -2.19 13.42
C GLN A 190 37.92 -3.36 14.15
N ILE A 191 38.45 -3.76 15.32
CA ILE A 191 37.88 -4.84 16.13
C ILE A 191 36.47 -4.45 16.61
N ILE A 192 36.31 -3.25 17.18
CA ILE A 192 35.02 -2.75 17.65
C ILE A 192 34.04 -2.60 16.48
N TRP A 193 34.51 -2.11 15.33
CA TRP A 193 33.69 -1.95 14.13
C TRP A 193 33.17 -3.29 13.61
N LYS A 194 34.05 -4.28 13.48
CA LYS A 194 33.70 -5.63 13.03
C LYS A 194 32.68 -6.27 13.97
N PHE A 195 32.86 -6.09 15.28
CA PHE A 195 31.93 -6.55 16.29
C PHE A 195 30.55 -5.88 16.13
N LEU A 196 30.48 -4.55 16.14
CA LEU A 196 29.22 -3.80 16.03
C LEU A 196 28.52 -4.00 14.68
N TRP A 197 29.27 -4.22 13.60
CA TRP A 197 28.67 -4.53 12.30
C TRP A 197 27.98 -5.89 12.30
N SER A 198 28.60 -6.90 12.94
CA SER A 198 28.02 -8.23 13.07
C SER A 198 26.83 -8.29 14.04
N THR A 199 26.77 -7.42 15.06
CA THR A 199 25.75 -7.49 16.13
C THR A 199 24.64 -6.44 16.03
N HIS A 200 24.93 -5.26 15.47
CA HIS A 200 24.04 -4.09 15.52
C HIS A 200 23.76 -3.41 14.18
N PHE A 201 24.68 -3.39 13.21
CA PHE A 201 24.49 -2.69 11.93
C PHE A 201 24.12 -3.58 10.73
N SER A 202 24.21 -4.91 10.85
CA SER A 202 23.71 -5.82 9.82
C SER A 202 22.20 -5.63 9.61
N HIS A 203 21.82 -5.26 8.39
CA HIS A 203 20.43 -5.04 7.96
C HIS A 203 19.54 -6.31 8.01
N GLN A 204 20.07 -7.45 8.47
CA GLN A 204 19.33 -8.69 8.68
C GLN A 204 19.21 -9.02 10.18
N LYS A 205 18.48 -8.20 10.94
CA LYS A 205 17.94 -8.72 12.20
C LYS A 205 16.73 -9.58 11.85
N THR A 206 16.84 -10.89 12.01
CA THR A 206 15.65 -11.75 12.14
C THR A 206 14.87 -11.23 13.33
N VAL A 207 13.70 -10.64 13.09
CA VAL A 207 12.82 -10.14 14.15
C VAL A 207 12.37 -11.35 14.97
N LEU A 208 12.72 -11.37 16.25
CA LEU A 208 12.38 -12.46 17.16
C LEU A 208 11.03 -12.19 17.84
N GLU A 209 10.34 -13.22 18.32
CA GLU A 209 9.08 -13.08 19.08
C GLU A 209 9.23 -12.09 20.25
N ARG A 210 10.41 -12.04 20.90
CA ARG A 210 10.71 -11.10 21.99
C ARG A 210 10.68 -9.63 21.56
N ASP A 211 11.03 -9.34 20.32
CA ASP A 211 11.11 -7.96 19.80
C ASP A 211 9.71 -7.38 19.51
N VAL A 212 8.69 -8.25 19.43
CA VAL A 212 7.28 -7.91 19.20
C VAL A 212 6.36 -8.38 20.34
N ALA A 213 6.93 -8.70 21.51
CA ALA A 213 6.20 -9.30 22.64
C ALA A 213 4.97 -8.48 23.05
N ASP A 214 5.10 -7.15 23.08
CA ASP A 214 4.02 -6.23 23.45
C ASP A 214 2.83 -6.30 22.47
N ILE A 215 3.13 -6.48 21.17
CA ILE A 215 2.10 -6.59 20.12
C ILE A 215 1.49 -7.98 20.12
N VAL A 216 2.29 -9.02 20.31
CA VAL A 216 1.83 -10.41 20.38
C VAL A 216 0.95 -10.62 21.61
N ALA A 217 1.20 -9.92 22.72
CA ALA A 217 0.37 -9.97 23.93
C ALA A 217 -1.07 -9.50 23.69
N LEU A 218 -1.29 -8.59 22.73
CA LEU A 218 -2.63 -8.08 22.36
C LEU A 218 -3.49 -9.13 21.64
N LEU A 219 -2.88 -10.17 21.07
CA LEU A 219 -3.62 -11.23 20.39
C LEU A 219 -4.41 -12.09 21.41
N PRO A 220 -5.62 -12.57 21.08
CA PRO A 220 -6.31 -13.61 21.84
C PRO A 220 -5.43 -14.87 22.02
N ARG A 221 -5.57 -15.57 23.14
CA ARG A 221 -4.77 -16.78 23.46
C ARG A 221 -4.79 -17.83 22.34
N SER A 222 -5.94 -18.04 21.72
CA SER A 222 -6.11 -18.98 20.60
C SER A 222 -5.31 -18.61 19.35
N LEU A 223 -5.16 -17.31 19.06
CA LEU A 223 -4.37 -16.83 17.92
C LEU A 223 -2.87 -16.84 18.22
N ARG A 224 -2.46 -16.56 19.46
CA ARG A 224 -1.06 -16.73 19.90
C ARG A 224 -0.60 -18.18 19.82
N ALA A 225 -1.43 -19.11 20.29
CA ALA A 225 -1.13 -20.54 20.22
C ALA A 225 -0.91 -21.00 18.77
N LYS A 226 -1.81 -20.61 17.85
CA LYS A 226 -1.67 -20.91 16.42
C LYS A 226 -0.43 -20.27 15.78
N LEU A 227 -0.12 -19.02 16.13
CA LEU A 227 1.07 -18.35 15.64
C LEU A 227 2.35 -19.08 16.06
N ARG A 228 2.44 -19.48 17.32
CA ARG A 228 3.60 -20.21 17.86
C ARG A 228 3.69 -21.63 17.34
N GLU A 229 2.57 -22.29 17.10
CA GLU A 229 2.51 -23.58 16.42
C GLU A 229 3.12 -23.48 15.01
N GLU A 230 2.66 -22.54 14.18
CA GLU A 230 3.20 -22.32 12.83
C GLU A 230 4.69 -21.94 12.84
N LEU A 231 5.14 -21.20 13.86
CA LEU A 231 6.53 -20.78 14.00
C LEU A 231 7.46 -21.94 14.41
N PHE A 232 7.08 -22.69 15.45
CA PHE A 232 7.98 -23.63 16.10
C PHE A 232 7.80 -25.09 15.69
N LEU A 233 6.60 -25.49 15.27
CA LEU A 233 6.33 -26.89 14.92
C LEU A 233 7.22 -27.40 13.77
N PRO A 234 7.47 -26.63 12.68
CA PRO A 234 8.37 -27.08 11.61
C PRO A 234 9.80 -27.33 12.08
N VAL A 235 10.28 -26.53 13.04
CA VAL A 235 11.60 -26.67 13.66
C VAL A 235 11.62 -27.89 14.58
N LEU A 236 10.58 -28.07 15.39
CA LEU A 236 10.49 -29.14 16.37
C LEU A 236 10.48 -30.53 15.70
N VAL A 237 9.75 -30.70 14.59
CA VAL A 237 9.65 -31.98 13.86
C VAL A 237 10.89 -32.34 13.02
N THR A 238 11.90 -31.47 13.00
CA THR A 238 13.24 -31.84 12.49
C THR A 238 13.90 -32.90 13.38
N LEU A 239 13.56 -32.90 14.67
CA LEU A 239 14.04 -33.88 15.64
C LEU A 239 13.22 -35.19 15.52
N PRO A 240 13.87 -36.36 15.37
CA PRO A 240 13.17 -37.63 15.18
C PRO A 240 12.15 -37.96 16.27
N PHE A 241 12.50 -37.68 17.54
CA PHE A 241 11.59 -37.86 18.68
C PHE A 241 10.30 -37.06 18.53
N PHE A 242 10.42 -35.75 18.24
CA PHE A 242 9.27 -34.87 18.16
C PHE A 242 8.41 -35.08 16.91
N ARG A 243 8.99 -35.63 15.83
CA ARG A 243 8.23 -36.07 14.65
C ARG A 243 7.25 -37.21 14.99
N VAL A 244 7.69 -38.18 15.79
CA VAL A 244 6.84 -39.28 16.24
C VAL A 244 5.88 -38.80 17.34
N PHE A 245 6.34 -37.92 18.22
CA PHE A 245 5.49 -37.35 19.27
C PHE A 245 4.33 -36.52 18.69
N SER A 246 4.57 -35.72 17.65
CA SER A 246 3.53 -34.89 17.03
C SER A 246 2.46 -35.71 16.31
N SER A 247 2.82 -36.89 15.77
CA SER A 247 1.84 -37.81 15.17
C SER A 247 1.02 -38.58 16.20
N LEU A 248 1.57 -38.79 17.40
CA LEU A 248 0.87 -39.45 18.51
C LEU A 248 0.00 -38.49 19.34
N SER A 249 0.43 -37.23 19.51
CA SER A 249 -0.30 -36.22 20.28
C SER A 249 -0.10 -34.81 19.71
N SER A 250 -1.08 -34.35 18.93
CA SER A 250 -1.09 -32.98 18.39
C SER A 250 -1.19 -31.94 19.52
N GLN A 251 -2.02 -32.19 20.53
CA GLN A 251 -2.16 -31.31 21.70
C GLN A 251 -0.88 -31.21 22.52
N GLY A 252 -0.16 -32.32 22.68
CA GLY A 252 1.13 -32.33 23.37
C GLY A 252 2.18 -31.51 22.62
N ALA A 253 2.27 -31.68 21.30
CA ALA A 253 3.18 -30.89 20.47
C ALA A 253 2.84 -29.39 20.51
N GLN A 254 1.56 -29.03 20.45
CA GLN A 254 1.09 -27.65 20.59
C GLN A 254 1.46 -27.04 21.95
N ALA A 255 1.29 -27.79 23.04
CA ALA A 255 1.67 -27.34 24.37
C ALA A 255 3.17 -27.05 24.47
N VAL A 256 4.01 -27.92 23.93
CA VAL A 256 5.47 -27.72 23.86
C VAL A 256 5.82 -26.45 23.06
N CYS A 257 5.18 -26.23 21.90
CA CYS A 257 5.40 -25.02 21.10
C CYS A 257 4.97 -23.73 21.81
N HIS A 258 3.90 -23.78 22.60
CA HIS A 258 3.36 -22.62 23.29
C HIS A 258 4.09 -22.30 24.60
N GLU A 259 4.47 -23.30 25.38
CA GLU A 259 4.94 -23.11 26.76
C GLU A 259 6.46 -23.27 26.94
N SER A 260 7.11 -24.11 26.11
CA SER A 260 8.48 -24.55 26.37
C SER A 260 9.52 -23.95 25.43
N LEU A 261 9.15 -23.57 24.21
CA LEU A 261 10.09 -23.05 23.22
C LEU A 261 10.26 -21.54 23.31
N ARG A 262 11.49 -21.06 23.06
CA ARG A 262 11.83 -19.63 22.99
C ARG A 262 12.89 -19.41 21.92
N GLU A 263 12.80 -18.30 21.20
CA GLU A 263 13.83 -17.90 20.25
C GLU A 263 14.94 -17.13 20.96
N ILE A 264 16.18 -17.50 20.64
CA ILE A 264 17.38 -16.80 21.08
C ILE A 264 18.29 -16.55 19.87
N CYS A 265 18.94 -15.40 19.84
CA CYS A 265 20.01 -15.10 18.90
C CYS A 265 21.32 -15.07 19.68
N MET A 266 22.25 -15.94 19.30
CA MET A 266 23.54 -16.11 19.97
C MET A 266 24.63 -15.40 19.18
N VAL A 267 25.55 -14.75 19.89
CA VAL A 267 26.67 -14.03 19.27
C VAL A 267 27.86 -14.99 19.17
N THR A 268 28.59 -14.95 18.05
CA THR A 268 29.90 -15.62 17.93
C THR A 268 30.80 -15.19 19.09
N CYS A 269 31.28 -16.15 19.88
CA CYS A 269 32.09 -16.04 21.10
C CYS A 269 31.35 -16.15 22.46
N GLU A 270 30.04 -16.41 22.50
CA GLU A 270 29.34 -16.75 23.74
C GLU A 270 29.39 -18.26 24.00
N GLU A 271 30.01 -18.70 25.11
CA GLU A 271 30.17 -20.11 25.47
C GLU A 271 28.92 -20.62 26.21
N GLN A 272 28.08 -21.41 25.52
CA GLN A 272 26.83 -21.94 26.07
C GLN A 272 26.98 -23.27 26.80
N PHE A 273 27.96 -24.06 26.40
CA PHE A 273 28.22 -25.38 26.96
C PHE A 273 29.64 -25.42 27.50
N GLY A 274 29.76 -25.65 28.81
CA GLY A 274 31.04 -25.91 29.46
C GLY A 274 31.14 -27.40 29.80
N PRO A 275 32.30 -28.05 29.57
CA PRO A 275 32.49 -29.43 30.01
C PRO A 275 32.30 -29.54 31.52
N GLY A 276 31.39 -30.41 31.95
CA GLY A 276 31.04 -30.62 33.37
C GLY A 276 29.98 -29.68 33.92
N SER A 277 29.43 -28.75 33.13
CA SER A 277 28.30 -27.93 33.55
C SER A 277 26.98 -28.72 33.49
N ARG A 278 26.01 -28.34 34.34
CA ARG A 278 24.66 -28.91 34.33
C ARG A 278 23.91 -28.44 33.09
N ALA A 279 23.34 -29.37 32.33
CA ALA A 279 22.48 -29.03 31.21
C ALA A 279 21.11 -28.55 31.71
N GLU A 280 20.78 -27.28 31.46
CA GLU A 280 19.49 -26.67 31.83
C GLU A 280 18.54 -26.52 30.63
N SER A 281 19.08 -26.45 29.42
CA SER A 281 18.34 -26.15 28.20
C SER A 281 18.84 -26.98 27.03
N MET A 282 17.93 -27.24 26.07
CA MET A 282 18.25 -27.82 24.78
C MET A 282 18.14 -26.72 23.71
N TYR A 283 19.15 -26.61 22.86
CA TYR A 283 19.15 -25.65 21.75
C TYR A 283 18.94 -26.37 20.41
N ILE A 284 18.09 -25.80 19.57
CA ILE A 284 17.86 -26.26 18.20
C ILE A 284 18.34 -25.14 17.27
N VAL A 285 19.35 -25.44 16.45
CA VAL A 285 19.93 -24.45 15.54
C VAL A 285 19.03 -24.32 14.31
N THR A 286 18.50 -23.12 14.09
CA THR A 286 17.59 -22.81 12.96
C THR A 286 18.28 -22.05 11.84
N ALA A 287 19.30 -21.25 12.16
CA ALA A 287 20.16 -20.52 11.22
C ALA A 287 21.51 -20.25 11.90
N GLY A 288 22.59 -20.23 11.10
CA GLY A 288 23.96 -19.99 11.56
C GLY A 288 24.87 -19.63 10.39
#